data_AF-A0A9P6H050-F1
#
_entry.id   AF-A0A9P6H050-F1
#
_cell.length_a   1.000
_cell.length_b   1.000
_cell.length_c   1.000
_cell.angle_alpha   90.00
_cell.angle_beta   90.00
_cell.angle_gamma   90.00
#
_symmetry.space_group_name_H-M   'P 1'
#
loop_
_entity.id
_entity.type
_entity.pdbx_description
1 polymer ?
#
loop_
_entity_poly.entity_id
_entity_poly.type
_entity_poly.pdbx_seq_one_letter_code
_entity_poly.pdbx_strand_id
1 'polypeptide(L)'
;MKTPRKRLTLKTPKRSTKTPLKMVKTNSTNSNNSTNNSNNSTNNSNNKTNNSKIFNSTATKHKDISTLLKDLESYENKLLEKYRKENQFLRSLSTNNVLKNLLGLDVKEVDNEYVVKYKVEDRSISFTLVPNEDMFIYKLGGCSNLDLPSFLSDEISFEKQQVNKFFFKVMEVMISKNV
;
A
#
# COMPACT_ATOMS: atom_id res chain seq x y z
N MET A 1 14.10 27.18 43.71
CA MET A 1 15.03 26.10 43.34
C MET A 1 14.43 25.33 42.17
N LYS A 2 15.11 25.23 41.01
CA LYS A 2 14.59 24.51 39.83
C LYS A 2 15.05 23.05 39.89
N THR A 3 14.13 22.09 39.84
CA THR A 3 14.43 20.66 39.82
C THR A 3 14.87 20.20 38.43
N PRO A 4 15.89 19.34 38.31
CA PRO A 4 16.40 18.90 37.01
C PRO A 4 15.43 17.90 36.35
N ARG A 5 15.12 18.11 35.07
CA ARG A 5 14.25 17.21 34.29
C ARG A 5 15.03 15.94 33.88
N LYS A 6 14.55 14.77 34.30
CA LYS A 6 15.09 13.46 33.88
C LYS A 6 14.72 13.20 32.42
N ARG A 7 15.73 12.94 31.60
CA ARG A 7 15.58 12.60 30.18
C ARG A 7 15.53 11.07 30.03
N LEU A 8 14.40 10.56 29.55
CA LEU A 8 14.22 9.13 29.25
C LEU A 8 14.89 8.80 27.92
N THR A 9 15.83 7.86 27.92
CA THR A 9 16.46 7.31 26.71
C THR A 9 16.01 5.86 26.56
N LEU A 10 15.18 5.59 25.55
CA LEU A 10 14.76 4.24 25.20
C LEU A 10 15.87 3.61 24.36
N LYS A 11 16.58 2.63 24.93
CA LYS A 11 17.58 1.87 24.18
C LYS A 11 16.86 0.85 23.28
N THR A 12 17.07 0.96 21.97
CA THR A 12 16.61 -0.04 21.02
C THR A 12 17.59 -1.22 20.94
N PRO A 13 17.12 -2.46 20.72
CA PRO A 13 17.99 -3.62 20.53
C PRO A 13 18.89 -3.43 19.30
N LYS A 14 20.18 -3.73 19.43
CA LYS A 14 21.11 -3.74 18.29
C LYS A 14 20.91 -5.03 17.48
N ARG A 15 20.68 -4.88 16.17
CA ARG A 15 20.46 -5.97 15.22
C ARG A 15 21.74 -6.84 15.10
N SER A 16 21.67 -8.07 15.58
CA SER A 16 22.72 -9.08 15.37
C SER A 16 22.67 -9.59 13.93
N THR A 17 23.70 -9.32 13.13
CA THR A 17 23.87 -9.87 11.78
C THR A 17 24.50 -11.26 11.86
N LYS A 18 23.70 -12.26 12.23
CA LYS A 18 24.08 -13.67 12.07
C LYS A 18 22.90 -14.48 11.56
N THR A 19 22.59 -14.32 10.27
CA THR A 19 21.85 -15.32 9.51
C THR A 19 22.85 -16.18 8.75
N PRO A 20 22.97 -17.49 9.04
CA PRO A 20 23.80 -18.36 8.22
C PRO A 20 23.04 -18.67 6.92
N LEU A 21 23.53 -18.12 5.80
CA LEU A 21 23.11 -18.55 4.46
C LEU A 21 23.67 -19.95 4.21
N LYS A 22 22.84 -20.98 4.34
CA LYS A 22 23.20 -22.35 3.96
C LYS A 22 23.13 -22.45 2.44
N MET A 23 24.24 -22.19 1.76
CA MET A 23 24.37 -22.47 0.33
C MET A 23 24.37 -23.99 0.11
N VAL A 24 23.26 -24.52 -0.40
CA VAL A 24 23.19 -25.88 -0.93
C VAL A 24 23.88 -25.87 -2.29
N LYS A 25 25.05 -26.50 -2.39
CA LYS A 25 25.67 -26.86 -3.68
C LYS A 25 24.88 -28.03 -4.26
N THR A 26 24.10 -27.79 -5.31
CA THR A 26 23.58 -28.86 -6.17
C THR A 26 24.65 -29.18 -7.21
N ASN A 27 25.33 -30.32 -7.03
CA ASN A 27 26.09 -30.94 -8.11
C ASN A 27 25.09 -31.54 -9.10
N SER A 28 25.02 -30.97 -10.29
CA SER A 28 24.29 -31.50 -11.43
C SER A 28 25.03 -32.70 -12.02
N THR A 29 24.46 -33.88 -11.88
CA THR A 29 24.79 -35.06 -12.70
C THR A 29 23.49 -35.68 -13.22
N ASN A 30 23.39 -35.72 -14.56
CA ASN A 30 22.36 -36.36 -15.36
C ASN A 30 22.04 -37.80 -14.93
N SER A 31 20.77 -38.21 -14.97
CA SER A 31 20.21 -39.09 -16.01
C SER A 31 18.90 -39.80 -15.57
N ASN A 32 18.11 -40.12 -16.59
CA ASN A 32 16.73 -40.61 -16.61
C ASN A 32 16.48 -41.94 -15.87
N ASN A 33 15.28 -42.12 -15.29
CA ASN A 33 14.28 -43.10 -15.75
C ASN A 33 13.09 -43.30 -14.78
N SER A 34 11.88 -43.25 -15.38
CA SER A 34 10.82 -44.28 -15.29
C SER A 34 9.97 -44.49 -14.01
N THR A 35 8.72 -44.02 -14.11
CA THR A 35 7.42 -44.73 -13.96
C THR A 35 6.93 -45.37 -12.64
N ASN A 36 5.65 -45.06 -12.34
CA ASN A 36 4.50 -45.96 -12.06
C ASN A 36 3.74 -45.77 -10.73
N ASN A 37 2.43 -45.50 -10.92
CA ASN A 37 1.24 -46.04 -10.23
C ASN A 37 1.00 -45.77 -8.73
N SER A 38 -0.22 -45.79 -8.18
CA SER A 38 -1.61 -45.61 -8.62
C SER A 38 -2.51 -45.96 -7.40
N ASN A 39 -3.69 -45.35 -7.32
CA ASN A 39 -4.95 -45.87 -6.75
C ASN A 39 -5.25 -45.87 -5.23
N ASN A 40 -6.19 -44.96 -4.87
CA ASN A 40 -7.61 -45.18 -4.48
C ASN A 40 -8.03 -46.15 -3.36
N SER A 41 -8.93 -45.66 -2.47
CA SER A 41 -10.32 -46.17 -2.22
C SER A 41 -10.79 -45.87 -0.77
N THR A 42 -11.84 -45.06 -0.52
CA THR A 42 -13.29 -45.41 -0.26
C THR A 42 -13.53 -46.44 0.88
N ASN A 43 -14.45 -46.34 1.86
CA ASN A 43 -15.87 -45.89 1.89
C ASN A 43 -16.48 -45.87 3.34
N ASN A 44 -17.48 -44.99 3.57
CA ASN A 44 -18.77 -45.10 4.34
C ASN A 44 -18.94 -45.92 5.65
N SER A 45 -19.60 -45.32 6.67
CA SER A 45 -21.05 -45.53 6.98
C SER A 45 -21.51 -44.94 8.34
N ASN A 46 -22.78 -44.51 8.34
CA ASN A 46 -23.62 -43.83 9.33
C ASN A 46 -23.89 -44.59 10.66
N ASN A 47 -24.10 -43.88 11.79
CA ASN A 47 -25.42 -43.59 12.40
C ASN A 47 -25.39 -43.19 13.92
N LYS A 48 -26.13 -42.10 14.21
CA LYS A 48 -27.03 -41.80 15.35
C LYS A 48 -26.55 -41.82 16.82
N THR A 49 -26.52 -40.58 17.37
CA THR A 49 -27.15 -40.07 18.61
C THR A 49 -27.30 -40.98 19.83
N ASN A 50 -26.74 -40.54 20.97
CA ASN A 50 -27.55 -40.20 22.15
C ASN A 50 -26.75 -39.37 23.19
N ASN A 51 -27.41 -38.34 23.71
CA ASN A 51 -26.97 -37.48 24.80
C ASN A 51 -26.84 -38.25 26.12
N SER A 52 -25.73 -38.07 26.84
CA SER A 52 -25.75 -37.95 28.29
C SER A 52 -24.53 -37.16 28.78
N LYS A 53 -24.80 -35.98 29.35
CA LYS A 53 -23.84 -35.23 30.17
C LYS A 53 -23.69 -35.97 31.49
N ILE A 54 -22.54 -36.57 31.74
CA ILE A 54 -22.04 -36.85 33.10
C ILE A 54 -20.55 -36.54 33.08
N PHE A 55 -20.17 -35.50 33.82
CA PHE A 55 -18.77 -35.17 34.10
C PHE A 55 -18.12 -36.35 34.81
N ASN A 56 -16.99 -36.84 34.29
CA ASN A 56 -15.98 -37.52 35.09
C ASN A 56 -14.62 -37.54 34.38
N SER A 57 -13.63 -37.70 35.21
CA SER A 57 -12.21 -37.46 35.08
C SER A 57 -11.47 -38.30 34.03
N THR A 58 -10.17 -37.98 33.94
CA THR A 58 -9.05 -38.83 33.50
C THR A 58 -8.95 -39.16 32.02
N ALA A 59 -7.86 -38.66 31.44
CA ALA A 59 -7.08 -39.27 30.36
C ALA A 59 -7.87 -39.98 29.27
N THR A 60 -8.01 -39.36 28.09
CA THR A 60 -8.02 -40.13 26.84
C THR A 60 -7.86 -39.21 25.62
N LYS A 61 -6.91 -39.61 24.77
CA LYS A 61 -6.96 -39.55 23.31
C LYS A 61 -6.64 -38.21 22.67
N HIS A 62 -5.40 -38.13 22.19
CA HIS A 62 -4.99 -37.44 20.98
C HIS A 62 -6.14 -36.67 20.31
N LYS A 63 -6.19 -35.35 20.48
CA LYS A 63 -6.69 -34.52 19.37
C LYS A 63 -5.79 -34.91 18.21
N ASP A 64 -6.36 -35.62 17.25
CA ASP A 64 -5.63 -36.21 16.13
C ASP A 64 -4.67 -35.15 15.60
N ILE A 65 -3.38 -35.48 15.55
CA ILE A 65 -2.32 -34.57 15.11
C ILE A 65 -2.70 -33.92 13.76
N SER A 66 -3.44 -34.65 12.94
CA SER A 66 -4.15 -34.20 11.73
C SER A 66 -5.01 -32.94 11.91
N THR A 67 -5.84 -32.89 12.95
CA THR A 67 -6.70 -31.72 13.26
C THR A 67 -5.87 -30.51 13.67
N LEU A 68 -4.84 -30.72 14.50
CA LEU A 68 -3.91 -29.66 14.88
C LEU A 68 -3.12 -29.14 13.67
N LEU A 69 -2.67 -30.02 12.77
CA LEU A 69 -1.99 -29.66 11.54
C LEU A 69 -2.88 -28.85 10.59
N LYS A 70 -4.16 -29.23 10.45
CA LYS A 70 -5.15 -28.45 9.67
C LYS A 70 -5.39 -27.07 10.25
N ASP A 71 -5.50 -26.95 11.58
CA ASP A 71 -5.65 -25.65 12.23
C ASP A 71 -4.40 -24.80 12.00
N LEU A 72 -3.20 -25.38 12.09
CA LEU A 72 -1.93 -24.71 11.85
C LEU A 72 -1.81 -24.20 10.40
N GLU A 73 -2.18 -25.05 9.43
CA GLU A 73 -2.24 -24.70 8.01
C GLU A 73 -3.26 -23.59 7.74
N SER A 74 -4.41 -23.60 8.42
CA SER A 74 -5.40 -22.52 8.34
C SER A 74 -4.84 -21.19 8.86
N TYR A 75 -4.15 -21.20 10.00
CA TYR A 75 -3.52 -20.01 10.57
C TYR A 75 -2.39 -19.48 9.69
N GLU A 76 -1.56 -20.35 9.15
CA GLU A 76 -0.49 -19.99 8.22
C GLU A 76 -1.06 -19.34 6.97
N ASN A 77 -2.08 -19.96 6.36
CA ASN A 77 -2.75 -19.40 5.18
C ASN A 77 -3.40 -18.04 5.47
N LYS A 78 -4.04 -17.88 6.64
CA LYS A 78 -4.61 -16.59 7.07
C LYS A 78 -3.55 -15.52 7.27
N LEU A 79 -2.38 -15.89 7.77
CA LEU A 79 -1.24 -14.98 7.91
C LEU A 79 -0.69 -14.60 6.53
N LEU A 80 -0.52 -15.58 5.65
CA LEU A 80 -0.05 -15.37 4.27
C LEU A 80 -1.02 -14.47 3.49
N GLU A 81 -2.33 -14.63 3.67
CA GLU A 81 -3.35 -13.80 3.06
C GLU A 81 -3.28 -12.35 3.56
N LYS A 82 -3.04 -12.13 4.87
CA LYS A 82 -2.81 -10.78 5.41
C LYS A 82 -1.57 -10.13 4.80
N TYR A 83 -0.46 -10.86 4.69
CA TYR A 83 0.76 -10.36 4.05
C TYR A 83 0.57 -10.05 2.56
N ARG A 84 -0.21 -10.88 1.85
CA ARG A 84 -0.56 -10.63 0.44
C ARG A 84 -1.42 -9.36 0.32
N LYS A 85 -2.42 -9.19 1.18
CA LYS A 85 -3.28 -7.99 1.20
C LYS A 85 -2.48 -6.72 1.50
N GLU A 86 -1.58 -6.75 2.48
CA GLU A 86 -0.71 -5.61 2.80
C GLU A 86 0.23 -5.26 1.64
N ASN A 87 0.89 -6.25 1.03
CA ASN A 87 1.74 -6.02 -0.14
C ASN A 87 0.94 -5.50 -1.34
N GLN A 88 -0.28 -5.99 -1.54
CA GLN A 88 -1.18 -5.48 -2.58
C GLN A 88 -1.58 -4.04 -2.30
N PHE A 89 -1.88 -3.69 -1.05
CA PHE A 89 -2.15 -2.31 -0.63
C PHE A 89 -0.95 -1.39 -0.93
N LEU A 90 0.26 -1.78 -0.52
CA LEU A 90 1.49 -1.02 -0.77
C LEU A 90 1.79 -0.86 -2.27
N ARG A 91 1.49 -1.87 -3.09
CA ARG A 91 1.62 -1.79 -4.55
C ARG A 91 0.53 -0.94 -5.21
N SER A 92 -0.68 -0.96 -4.66
CA SER A 92 -1.81 -0.13 -5.12
C SER A 92 -1.68 1.33 -4.72
N LEU A 93 -0.80 1.64 -3.75
CA LEU A 93 -0.39 2.99 -3.41
C LEU A 93 0.53 3.52 -4.52
N SER A 94 -0.06 3.70 -5.71
CA SER A 94 0.55 4.45 -6.80
C SER A 94 0.94 5.83 -6.26
N THR A 95 2.12 6.32 -6.67
CA THR A 95 2.67 7.63 -6.27
C THR A 95 1.66 8.77 -6.43
N ASN A 96 0.75 8.66 -7.39
CA ASN A 96 -0.33 9.61 -7.63
C ASN A 96 -1.33 9.71 -6.46
N ASN A 97 -1.63 8.60 -5.79
CA ASN A 97 -2.52 8.61 -4.61
C ASN A 97 -1.83 9.24 -3.39
N VAL A 98 -0.50 9.10 -3.28
CA VAL A 98 0.26 9.75 -2.20
C VAL A 98 0.29 11.26 -2.40
N LEU A 99 0.54 11.73 -3.62
CA LEU A 99 0.52 13.16 -3.96
C LEU A 99 -0.87 13.76 -3.74
N LYS A 100 -1.92 13.04 -4.12
CA LYS A 100 -3.31 13.45 -3.87
C LYS A 100 -3.63 13.58 -2.39
N ASN A 101 -3.18 12.66 -1.55
CA ASN A 101 -3.48 12.69 -0.12
C ASN A 101 -2.59 13.67 0.67
N LEU A 102 -1.35 13.87 0.24
CA LEU A 102 -0.39 14.74 0.92
C LEU A 102 -0.52 16.20 0.50
N LEU A 103 -0.60 16.46 -0.81
CA LEU A 103 -0.63 17.80 -1.36
C LEU A 103 -2.05 18.21 -1.75
N GLY A 104 -2.99 17.28 -1.95
CA GLY A 104 -4.30 17.61 -2.52
C GLY A 104 -4.24 17.80 -4.04
N LEU A 105 -3.15 17.36 -4.68
CA LEU A 105 -2.87 17.58 -6.09
C LEU A 105 -3.15 16.28 -6.87
N ASP A 106 -4.10 16.35 -7.80
CA ASP A 106 -4.53 15.28 -8.68
C ASP A 106 -4.16 15.67 -10.12
N VAL A 107 -3.19 14.98 -10.71
CA VAL A 107 -2.75 15.17 -12.11
C VAL A 107 -3.26 14.00 -12.93
N LYS A 108 -3.98 14.30 -14.01
CA LYS A 108 -4.43 13.32 -14.99
C LYS A 108 -3.93 13.73 -16.36
N GLU A 109 -3.39 12.76 -17.09
CA GLU A 109 -3.03 12.92 -18.49
C GLU A 109 -4.21 12.44 -19.33
N VAL A 110 -4.76 13.31 -20.17
CA VAL A 110 -5.88 13.03 -21.08
C VAL A 110 -5.52 13.63 -22.43
N ASP A 111 -5.43 12.80 -23.47
CA ASP A 111 -5.21 13.24 -24.86
C ASP A 111 -4.03 14.23 -25.05
N ASN A 112 -2.87 13.91 -24.46
CA ASN A 112 -1.66 14.75 -24.41
C ASN A 112 -1.80 16.07 -23.65
N GLU A 113 -2.89 16.29 -22.91
CA GLU A 113 -3.06 17.41 -22.00
C GLU A 113 -2.96 16.94 -20.54
N TYR A 114 -2.38 17.78 -19.69
CA TYR A 114 -2.34 17.53 -18.26
C TYR A 114 -3.45 18.30 -17.56
N VAL A 115 -4.48 17.60 -17.10
CA VAL A 115 -5.54 18.13 -16.26
C VAL A 115 -5.10 18.08 -14.81
N VAL A 116 -4.91 19.25 -14.21
CA VAL A 116 -4.50 19.40 -12.82
C VAL A 116 -5.67 19.89 -11.99
N LYS A 117 -5.98 19.17 -10.91
CA LYS A 117 -6.91 19.60 -9.87
C LYS A 117 -6.17 19.70 -8.55
N TYR A 118 -6.19 20.88 -7.97
CA TYR A 118 -5.54 21.14 -6.69
C TYR A 118 -6.57 21.62 -5.68
N LYS A 119 -6.70 20.87 -4.59
CA LYS A 119 -7.68 21.12 -3.54
C LYS A 119 -6.99 21.19 -2.18
N VAL A 120 -7.21 22.29 -1.46
CA VAL A 120 -6.73 22.51 -0.10
C VAL A 120 -7.92 22.98 0.73
N GLU A 121 -8.35 22.17 1.70
CA GLU A 121 -9.51 22.47 2.56
C GLU A 121 -10.76 22.84 1.74
N ASP A 122 -11.26 24.07 1.89
CA ASP A 122 -12.44 24.63 1.21
C ASP A 122 -12.11 25.29 -0.15
N ARG A 123 -10.83 25.33 -0.51
CA ARG A 123 -10.31 26.02 -1.70
C ARG A 123 -9.96 25.02 -2.78
N SER A 124 -10.32 25.32 -4.02
CA SER A 124 -9.95 24.49 -5.17
C SER A 124 -9.63 25.30 -6.40
N ILE A 125 -8.64 24.84 -7.16
CA ILE A 125 -8.31 25.32 -8.49
C ILE A 125 -8.15 24.13 -9.43
N SER A 126 -8.68 24.26 -10.64
CA SER A 126 -8.54 23.30 -11.72
C SER A 126 -8.06 24.01 -12.96
N PHE A 127 -7.07 23.43 -13.63
CA PHE A 127 -6.47 23.99 -14.83
C PHE A 127 -5.91 22.88 -15.72
N THR A 128 -5.70 23.21 -16.98
CA THR A 128 -5.06 22.33 -17.95
C THR A 128 -3.72 22.90 -18.38
N LEU A 129 -2.74 22.02 -18.59
CA LEU A 129 -1.45 22.34 -19.18
C LEU A 129 -1.33 21.58 -20.50
N VAL A 130 -1.25 22.31 -21.60
CA VAL A 130 -1.05 21.75 -22.94
C VAL A 130 0.44 21.86 -23.28
N PRO A 131 1.17 20.75 -23.49
CA PRO A 131 2.53 20.79 -23.97
C PRO A 131 2.55 21.28 -25.43
N ASN A 132 3.37 22.28 -25.71
CA ASN A 132 3.61 22.78 -27.06
C ASN A 132 5.12 22.96 -27.26
N GLU A 133 5.75 21.97 -27.91
CA GLU A 133 7.21 21.90 -28.12
C GLU A 133 7.99 22.09 -26.80
N ASP A 134 8.64 23.23 -26.61
CA ASP A 134 9.42 23.58 -25.42
C ASP A 134 8.65 24.43 -24.39
N MET A 135 7.36 24.67 -24.63
CA MET A 135 6.48 25.47 -23.79
C MET A 135 5.30 24.66 -23.23
N PHE A 136 4.73 25.15 -22.14
CA PHE A 136 3.44 24.76 -21.63
C PHE A 136 2.47 25.93 -21.76
N ILE A 137 1.25 25.63 -22.21
CA ILE A 137 0.14 26.58 -22.25
C ILE A 137 -0.80 26.22 -21.10
N TYR A 138 -0.96 27.17 -20.18
CA TYR A 138 -1.88 27.09 -19.06
C TYR A 138 -3.25 27.65 -19.45
N LYS A 139 -4.30 26.88 -19.14
CA LYS A 139 -5.69 27.33 -19.24
C LYS A 139 -6.41 27.06 -17.93
N LEU A 140 -7.03 28.09 -17.37
CA LEU A 140 -7.86 27.95 -16.19
C LEU A 140 -9.14 27.17 -16.54
N GLY A 141 -9.41 26.10 -15.82
CA GLY A 141 -10.67 25.35 -15.93
C GLY A 141 -11.74 25.84 -14.96
N GLY A 142 -11.32 26.30 -13.78
CA GLY A 142 -12.22 26.88 -12.77
C GLY A 142 -11.57 26.97 -11.40
N CYS A 143 -12.08 27.88 -10.56
CA CYS A 143 -11.65 28.06 -9.18
C CYS A 143 -12.85 28.17 -8.23
N SER A 144 -12.64 27.88 -6.95
CA SER A 144 -13.67 28.02 -5.91
C SER A 144 -13.03 28.49 -4.60
N ASN A 145 -13.67 29.48 -3.95
CA ASN A 145 -13.25 30.08 -2.67
C ASN A 145 -11.80 30.62 -2.66
N LEU A 146 -11.33 31.16 -3.79
CA LEU A 146 -10.00 31.73 -3.98
C LEU A 146 -10.09 33.10 -4.63
N ASP A 147 -9.25 34.01 -4.15
CA ASP A 147 -8.96 35.25 -4.87
C ASP A 147 -7.75 34.99 -5.77
N LEU A 148 -8.01 34.84 -7.07
CA LEU A 148 -6.98 34.47 -8.03
C LEU A 148 -6.27 35.74 -8.51
N PRO A 149 -4.92 35.79 -8.47
CA PRO A 149 -4.19 36.84 -9.15
C PRO A 149 -4.55 36.90 -10.64
N SER A 150 -4.62 38.10 -11.20
CA SER A 150 -5.01 38.34 -12.60
C SER A 150 -4.25 37.46 -13.59
N PHE A 151 -2.95 37.24 -13.37
CA PHE A 151 -2.14 36.41 -14.25
C PHE A 151 -2.60 34.94 -14.31
N LEU A 152 -3.18 34.38 -13.24
CA LEU A 152 -3.73 33.01 -13.25
C LEU A 152 -5.17 32.94 -13.78
N SER A 153 -5.83 34.08 -13.96
CA SER A 153 -7.13 34.14 -14.61
C SER A 153 -7.02 34.01 -16.12
N ASP A 154 -5.89 34.46 -16.68
CA ASP A 154 -5.64 34.49 -18.12
C ASP A 154 -4.90 33.23 -18.61
N GLU A 155 -4.89 33.04 -19.92
CA GLU A 155 -4.08 32.01 -20.59
C GLU A 155 -2.60 32.41 -20.57
N ILE A 156 -1.74 31.54 -20.03
CA ILE A 156 -0.30 31.82 -19.89
C ILE A 156 0.50 30.78 -20.67
N SER A 157 1.44 31.22 -21.50
CA SER A 157 2.48 30.36 -22.06
C SER A 157 3.79 30.54 -21.30
N PHE A 158 4.42 29.45 -20.85
CA PHE A 158 5.73 29.49 -20.19
C PHE A 158 6.61 28.32 -20.61
N GLU A 159 7.93 28.49 -20.52
CA GLU A 159 8.89 27.44 -20.87
C GLU A 159 8.82 26.25 -19.92
N LYS A 160 9.09 25.05 -20.44
CA LYS A 160 9.08 23.79 -19.68
C LYS A 160 9.96 23.83 -18.42
N GLN A 161 11.07 24.56 -18.46
CA GLN A 161 11.98 24.72 -17.32
C GLN A 161 11.35 25.48 -16.14
N GLN A 162 10.35 26.32 -16.41
CA GLN A 162 9.70 27.16 -15.39
C GLN A 162 8.50 26.48 -14.73
N VAL A 163 8.14 25.27 -15.14
CA VAL A 163 6.97 24.54 -14.60
C VAL A 163 7.00 24.46 -13.07
N ASN A 164 8.18 24.20 -12.48
CA ASN A 164 8.31 24.15 -11.03
C ASN A 164 7.98 25.50 -10.38
N LYS A 165 8.50 26.61 -10.93
CA LYS A 165 8.23 27.97 -10.43
C LYS A 165 6.74 28.31 -10.55
N PHE A 166 6.12 27.91 -11.66
CA PHE A 166 4.68 28.06 -11.88
C PHE A 166 3.87 27.34 -10.80
N PHE A 167 4.14 26.05 -10.56
CA PHE A 167 3.45 25.28 -9.52
C PHE A 167 3.70 25.85 -8.12
N PHE A 168 4.90 26.34 -7.81
CA PHE A 168 5.16 27.03 -6.54
C PHE A 168 4.29 28.27 -6.38
N LYS A 169 4.11 29.06 -7.44
CA LYS A 169 3.25 30.24 -7.39
C LYS A 169 1.78 29.88 -7.19
N VAL A 170 1.30 28.82 -7.86
CA VAL A 170 -0.08 28.32 -7.65
C VAL A 170 -0.26 27.83 -6.21
N MET A 171 0.70 27.08 -5.66
CA MET A 171 0.65 26.65 -4.25
C MET A 171 0.68 27.82 -3.28
N GLU A 172 1.51 28.83 -3.55
CA GLU A 172 1.58 30.05 -2.75
C GLU A 172 0.22 30.75 -2.70
N VAL A 173 -0.45 30.92 -3.85
CA VAL A 173 -1.80 31.52 -3.93
C VAL A 173 -2.82 30.71 -3.12
N MET A 174 -2.72 29.39 -3.17
CA MET A 174 -3.67 28.50 -2.48
C MET A 174 -3.53 28.54 -0.96
N ILE A 175 -2.30 28.69 -0.46
CA ILE A 175 -1.98 28.75 0.97
C ILE A 175 -2.09 30.19 1.50
N SER A 176 -1.91 31.20 0.64
CA SER A 176 -2.02 32.60 1.03
C SER A 176 -3.39 32.87 1.62
N LYS A 177 -3.44 33.22 2.91
CA LYS A 177 -4.68 33.66 3.53
C LYS A 177 -5.12 34.94 2.82
N ASN A 178 -6.41 35.03 2.49
CA ASN A 178 -7.00 36.29 2.09
C ASN A 178 -6.83 37.21 3.30
N VAL A 179 -5.93 38.19 3.19
CA VAL A 179 -5.82 39.29 4.15
C VAL A 179 -6.85 40.34 3.76
#